data_AF-A0A181CDQ3-F1
#
_entry.id   AF-A0A181CDQ3-F1
#
_cell.length_a   1.000
_cell.length_b   1.000
_cell.length_c   1.000
_cell.angle_alpha   90.00
_cell.angle_beta   90.00
_cell.angle_gamma   90.00
#
_symmetry.space_group_name_H-M   'P 1'
#
loop_
_entity.id
_entity.type
_entity.pdbx_description
1 polymer ?
#
loop_
_entity_poly.entity_id
_entity_poly.type
_entity_poly.pdbx_seq_one_letter_code
_entity_poly.pdbx_strand_id
1 'polypeptide(L)' 'MTDVTQAMLGQDVIAAGSGRMGTLTAVNADGTIQITVDGPAESTFNVPLSWVQSVDNGKILLSHTVEDVQSYTPPA' A
#
# COMPACT_ATOMS: atom_id res chain seq x y z
N MET A 1 15.82 1.90 -6.29
CA MET A 1 14.92 1.19 -5.37
C MET A 1 14.08 2.26 -4.71
N THR A 2 12.76 2.13 -4.75
CA THR A 2 11.87 3.11 -4.12
C THR A 2 11.70 2.69 -2.68
N ASP A 3 12.53 3.25 -1.79
CA ASP A 3 12.48 2.92 -0.37
C ASP A 3 11.25 3.57 0.28
N VAL A 4 10.23 2.77 0.57
CA VAL A 4 9.14 3.21 1.45
C VAL A 4 9.64 3.11 2.89
N THR A 5 9.59 4.24 3.60
CA THR A 5 10.11 4.35 4.96
C THR A 5 8.99 4.67 5.95
N GLN A 6 9.25 4.50 7.25
CA GLN A 6 8.28 4.86 8.29
C GLN A 6 7.97 6.38 8.34
N ALA A 7 8.77 7.22 7.69
CA ALA A 7 8.43 8.64 7.53
C ALA A 7 7.26 8.87 6.57
N MET A 8 6.86 7.85 5.80
CA MET A 8 5.80 7.91 4.80
C MET A 8 4.45 7.42 5.33
N LEU A 9 4.38 7.04 6.61
CA LEU A 9 3.10 6.67 7.24
C LEU A 9 2.12 7.84 7.17
N GLY A 10 0.87 7.53 6.86
CA GLY A 10 -0.19 8.50 6.57
C GLY A 10 -0.27 8.96 5.11
N GLN A 11 0.67 8.54 4.25
CA GLN A 11 0.62 8.85 2.82
C GLN A 11 -0.49 8.10 2.10
N ASP A 12 -0.98 8.71 1.01
CA ASP A 12 -2.02 8.12 0.17
C ASP A 12 -1.46 7.00 -0.68
N VAL A 13 -2.11 5.84 -0.63
CA VAL A 13 -1.77 4.68 -1.45
C VAL A 13 -2.73 4.62 -2.62
N ILE A 14 -2.17 4.54 -3.82
CA ILE A 14 -2.88 4.54 -5.10
C ILE A 14 -2.59 3.22 -5.79
N ALA A 15 -3.63 2.49 -6.16
CA ALA A 15 -3.49 1.25 -6.90
C ALA A 15 -3.33 1.51 -8.40
N ALA A 16 -2.60 0.64 -9.10
CA ALA A 16 -2.45 0.75 -10.56
C ALA A 16 -3.81 0.70 -11.25
N GLY A 17 -4.05 1.60 -12.18
CA GLY A 17 -5.30 1.65 -12.95
C GLY A 17 -6.54 1.99 -12.12
N SER A 18 -6.39 2.31 -10.83
CA SER A 18 -7.49 2.66 -9.94
C SER A 18 -7.17 3.94 -9.15
N GLY A 19 -8.14 4.41 -8.38
CA GLY A 19 -8.00 5.60 -7.57
C GLY A 19 -7.18 5.40 -6.30
N ARG A 20 -7.28 6.38 -5.40
CA ARG A 20 -6.82 6.25 -4.01
C ARG A 20 -7.46 5.00 -3.39
N MET A 21 -6.62 4.05 -3.01
CA MET A 21 -7.02 2.83 -2.31
C MET A 21 -7.19 3.11 -0.81
N GLY A 22 -6.27 3.88 -0.22
CA GLY A 22 -6.23 4.06 1.22
C GLY A 22 -5.01 4.85 1.66
N THR A 23 -4.57 4.61 2.89
CA THR A 23 -3.37 5.24 3.46
C THR A 23 -2.40 4.20 4.00
N LEU A 24 -1.10 4.52 3.92
CA LEU A 24 -0.04 3.70 4.50
C LEU A 24 -0.08 3.81 6.02
N THR A 25 -0.31 2.72 6.74
CA THR A 25 -0.38 2.74 8.21
C THR A 25 0.77 2.03 8.90
N ALA A 26 1.47 1.12 8.21
CA ALA A 26 2.71 0.54 8.72
C ALA A 26 3.68 0.16 7.59
N VAL A 27 4.97 0.16 7.91
CA VAL A 27 6.03 -0.47 7.11
C VAL A 27 6.67 -1.53 8.00
N ASN A 28 6.51 -2.79 7.62
CA ASN A 28 7.03 -3.93 8.37
C ASN A 28 8.50 -4.19 8.00
N ALA A 29 9.26 -4.70 8.98
CA ALA A 29 10.66 -5.05 8.78
C ALA A 29 10.85 -6.20 7.78
N ASP A 30 9.82 -7.02 7.59
CA ASP A 30 9.77 -8.13 6.62
C ASP A 30 9.67 -7.66 5.15
N GLY A 31 9.67 -6.35 4.90
CA GLY A 31 9.59 -5.78 3.56
C GLY A 31 8.17 -5.74 3.00
N THR A 32 7.16 -5.71 3.88
CA THR A 32 5.75 -5.48 3.51
C THR A 32 5.27 -4.15 4.07
N ILE A 33 4.23 -3.59 3.45
CA ILE A 33 3.54 -2.38 3.89
C ILE A 33 2.10 -2.71 4.23
N GLN A 34 1.58 -2.07 5.26
CA GLN A 34 0.18 -2.15 5.65
C GLN A 34 -0.57 -0.93 5.14
N ILE A 35 -1.65 -1.20 4.43
CA ILE A 35 -2.50 -0.20 3.79
C ILE A 35 -3.88 -0.29 4.45
N THR A 36 -4.35 0.82 5.01
CA THR A 36 -5.72 0.93 5.54
C THR A 36 -6.61 1.56 4.48
N VAL A 37 -7.63 0.81 4.05
CA VAL A 37 -8.65 1.27 3.10
C VAL A 37 -9.74 2.01 3.87
N ASP A 38 -9.93 3.29 3.56
CA ASP A 38 -10.97 4.13 4.13
C ASP A 38 -12.29 3.81 3.42
N GLY A 39 -13.17 3.08 4.11
CA GLY A 39 -14.45 2.60 3.59
C GLY A 39 -15.42 2.33 4.74
N PRO A 40 -16.67 1.92 4.45
CA PRO A 40 -17.66 1.63 5.49
C PRO A 40 -17.23 0.51 6.45
N ALA A 41 -16.28 -0.33 6.03
CA ALA A 41 -15.52 -1.22 6.87
C ALA A 41 -14.03 -0.94 6.65
N GLU A 42 -13.40 -0.25 7.61
CA GLU A 42 -11.95 -0.06 7.62
C GLU A 42 -11.27 -1.43 7.51
N SER A 43 -10.52 -1.63 6.43
CA SER A 43 -9.86 -2.90 6.14
C SER A 43 -8.37 -2.66 5.92
N THR A 44 -7.55 -3.43 6.63
CA THR A 44 -6.09 -3.39 6.50
C THR A 44 -5.58 -4.52 5.62
N PHE A 45 -4.74 -4.18 4.65
CA PHE A 45 -4.10 -5.12 3.73
C PHE A 45 -2.59 -5.00 3.81
N ASN A 46 -1.90 -6.13 3.83
CA ASN A 46 -0.44 -6.18 3.86
C ASN A 46 0.08 -6.62 2.50
N VAL A 47 0.81 -5.76 1.81
CA VAL A 47 1.41 -6.06 0.49
C VAL A 47 2.92 -5.89 0.52
N PRO A 48 3.67 -6.60 -0.32
CA PRO A 48 5.12 -6.45 -0.35
C PRO A 48 5.54 -5.09 -0.94
N LEU A 49 6.67 -4.57 -0.44
CA LEU A 49 7.29 -3.33 -0.96
C LEU A 49 7.63 -3.42 -2.46
N SER A 50 7.84 -4.63 -2.97
CA SER A 50 8.07 -4.87 -4.40
C SER A 50 6.91 -4.44 -5.29
N TRP A 51 5.71 -4.28 -4.75
CA TRP A 51 4.56 -3.77 -5.48
C TRP A 51 4.56 -2.24 -5.60
N VAL A 52 5.41 -1.55 -4.84
CA VAL A 52 5.51 -0.09 -4.91
C VAL A 52 6.24 0.28 -6.20
N GLN A 53 5.47 0.79 -7.15
CA GLN A 53 5.96 1.20 -8.46
C GLN A 53 6.67 2.54 -8.39
N SER A 54 6.15 3.51 -7.63
CA SER A 54 6.74 4.84 -7.45
C SER A 54 6.20 5.53 -6.20
N VAL A 55 6.96 6.49 -5.69
CA VAL A 55 6.56 7.36 -4.58
C VAL A 55 6.77 8.79 -5.05
N ASP A 56 5.69 9.55 -5.17
CA ASP A 56 5.75 10.94 -5.65
C ASP A 56 4.82 11.83 -4.81
N ASN A 57 5.33 12.99 -4.41
CA ASN A 57 4.55 14.05 -3.75
C ASN A 57 3.70 13.57 -2.54
N GLY A 58 4.20 12.60 -1.78
CA GLY A 58 3.49 12.03 -0.64
C GLY A 58 2.43 10.98 -1.00
N LYS A 59 2.51 10.41 -2.20
CA LYS A 59 1.64 9.35 -2.69
C LYS A 59 2.46 8.13 -3.07
N ILE A 60 1.93 6.95 -2.78
CA ILE A 60 2.55 5.65 -3.05
C ILE A 60 1.75 5.00 -4.17
N LEU A 61 2.36 4.87 -5.34
CA LEU A 61 1.76 4.20 -6.48
C LEU A 61 2.16 2.73 -6.47
N LEU A 62 1.16 1.84 -6.46
CA LEU A 62 1.35 0.40 -6.60
C LEU A 62 1.35 0.02 -8.08
N SER A 63 2.02 -1.09 -8.41
CA SER A 63 1.99 -1.72 -9.73
C SER A 63 0.78 -2.62 -9.95
N HIS A 64 -0.02 -2.86 -8.90
CA HIS A 64 -1.18 -3.76 -8.89
C HIS A 64 -2.47 -2.99 -8.59
N THR A 65 -3.60 -3.52 -9.06
CA THR A 65 -4.93 -2.94 -8.85
C THR A 65 -5.40 -3.16 -7.40
N VAL A 66 -6.44 -2.42 -7.00
CA VAL A 66 -7.05 -2.59 -5.67
C VAL A 66 -7.60 -4.00 -5.46
N GLU A 67 -8.14 -4.61 -6.52
CA GLU A 67 -8.68 -5.98 -6.48
C GLU A 67 -7.59 -7.01 -6.17
N ASP A 68 -6.41 -6.84 -6.76
CA ASP A 68 -5.27 -7.71 -6.53
C ASP A 68 -4.75 -7.57 -5.08
N VAL A 69 -4.68 -6.35 -4.57
CA VAL A 69 -4.34 -6.10 -3.15
C VAL A 69 -5.38 -6.71 -2.19
N GLN A 70 -6.66 -6.56 -2.50
CA GLN A 70 -7.73 -7.10 -1.66
C GLN A 70 -7.81 -8.62 -1.70
N SER A 71 -7.42 -9.23 -2.84
CA SER A 71 -7.32 -10.68 -2.99
C SER A 71 -5.98 -11.24 -2.48
N TYR A 72 -4.99 -10.39 -2.22
CA TYR A 72 -3.67 -10.82 -1.78
C TYR A 72 -3.74 -11.35 -0.34
N THR A 73 -3.41 -12.63 -0.19
CA THR A 73 -3.22 -13.25 1.10
C THR A 73 -1.72 -13.37 1.34
N PRO A 74 -1.13 -12.59 2.27
CA PRO A 74 0.29 -12.71 2.57
C PRO A 74 0.61 -14.14 3.02
N PRO A 75 1.74 -14.73 2.58
CA PRO A 75 2.16 -16.03 3.07
C PRO A 75 2.42 -15.94 4.59
N ALA A 76 1.90 -16.91 5.33
CA ALA A 76 2.00 -17.01 6.78
C ALA A 76 3.42 -17.37 7.27
#